data_AF-A0A531JEZ5-F1
#
_entry.id   AF-A0A531JEZ5-F1
#
_cell.length_a   1.000
_cell.length_b   1.000
_cell.length_c   1.000
_cell.angle_alpha   90.00
_cell.angle_beta   90.00
_cell.angle_gamma   90.00
#
_symmetry.space_group_name_H-M   'P 1'
#
loop_
_entity.id
_entity.type
_entity.pdbx_description
1 polymer ?
#
loop_
_entity_poly.entity_id
_entity_poly.type
_entity_poly.pdbx_seq_one_letter_code
_entity_poly.pdbx_strand_id
1 'polypeptide(L)'
;YPLSYLGAGSAETVKVMVEAMRHAYVDRNSALGDPDFVDNPVEKLLDKNYAKEIREKIDPFRAGVSQELMPKGFGESQETTHYSIVDNDGNAVAVTYTLNGAFG
;
A
#
# COMPACT_ATOMS: atom_id res chain seq x y z
N TYR A 1 -0.37 -6.83 14.44
CA TYR A 1 -1.68 -7.33 14.92
C TYR A 1 -1.74 -8.84 14.73
N PRO A 2 -2.41 -9.60 15.60
CA PRO A 2 -2.54 -11.05 15.48
C PRO A 2 -3.59 -11.43 14.41
N LEU A 3 -3.38 -11.04 13.14
CA LEU A 3 -4.37 -11.18 12.07
C LEU A 3 -4.86 -12.62 11.86
N SER A 4 -3.99 -13.61 12.10
CA SER A 4 -4.33 -15.04 12.03
C SER A 4 -5.46 -15.43 13.00
N TYR A 5 -5.55 -14.78 14.16
CA TYR A 5 -6.58 -15.03 15.16
C TYR A 5 -7.88 -14.27 14.89
N LEU A 6 -7.79 -13.13 14.20
CA LEU A 6 -8.96 -12.32 13.82
C LEU A 6 -9.77 -12.95 12.69
N GLY A 7 -9.17 -13.84 11.90
CA GLY A 7 -9.81 -14.54 10.79
C GLY A 7 -9.81 -13.74 9.48
N ALA A 8 -9.67 -14.44 8.36
CA ALA A 8 -9.70 -13.83 7.03
C ALA A 8 -11.10 -13.28 6.73
N GLY A 9 -11.17 -12.02 6.27
CA GLY A 9 -12.45 -11.37 5.92
C GLY A 9 -13.30 -10.92 7.10
N SER A 10 -12.85 -11.07 8.35
CA SER A 10 -13.56 -10.51 9.50
C SER A 10 -13.52 -8.98 9.50
N ALA A 11 -14.50 -8.36 10.14
CA ALA A 11 -14.58 -6.90 10.24
C ALA A 11 -13.34 -6.30 10.89
N GLU A 12 -12.77 -6.98 11.90
CA GLU A 12 -11.57 -6.55 12.60
C GLU A 12 -10.33 -6.61 11.71
N THR A 13 -10.15 -7.72 10.96
CA THR A 13 -9.05 -7.86 10.00
C THR A 13 -9.13 -6.81 8.91
N VAL A 14 -10.30 -6.65 8.28
CA VAL A 14 -10.52 -5.69 7.21
C VAL A 14 -10.30 -4.27 7.71
N LYS A 15 -10.81 -3.91 8.89
CA LYS A 15 -10.59 -2.59 9.48
C LYS A 15 -9.10 -2.30 9.65
N VAL A 16 -8.37 -3.19 10.33
CA VAL A 16 -6.94 -2.97 10.59
C VAL A 16 -6.16 -2.82 9.27
N MET A 17 -6.48 -3.62 8.26
CA MET A 17 -5.85 -3.51 6.94
C MET A 17 -6.18 -2.19 6.25
N VAL A 18 -7.45 -1.79 6.23
CA VAL A 18 -7.91 -0.54 5.58
C VAL A 18 -7.30 0.68 6.26
N GLU A 19 -7.25 0.73 7.60
CA GLU A 19 -6.64 1.85 8.32
C GLU A 19 -5.14 1.92 8.08
N ALA A 20 -4.43 0.78 8.10
CA ALA A 20 -3.00 0.75 7.78
C ALA A 20 -2.72 1.19 6.34
N MET A 21 -3.50 0.69 5.38
CA MET A 21 -3.39 1.09 3.98
C MET A 21 -3.70 2.58 3.80
N ARG A 22 -4.70 3.14 4.50
CA ARG A 22 -5.03 4.56 4.42
C ARG A 22 -3.81 5.43 4.71
N HIS A 23 -3.07 5.16 5.78
CA HIS A 23 -1.85 5.90 6.12
C HIS A 23 -0.75 5.72 5.06
N ALA A 24 -0.54 4.48 4.59
CA ALA A 24 0.45 4.20 3.54
C ALA A 24 0.13 4.92 2.21
N TYR A 25 -1.16 5.02 1.83
CA TYR A 25 -1.59 5.74 0.62
C TYR A 25 -1.41 7.25 0.76
N VAL A 26 -1.56 7.81 1.95
CA VAL A 26 -1.27 9.23 2.21
C VAL A 26 0.22 9.52 2.05
N ASP A 27 1.08 8.65 2.59
CA ASP A 27 2.53 8.79 2.44
C ASP A 27 2.96 8.61 0.98
N ARG A 28 2.38 7.63 0.26
CA ARG A 28 2.59 7.45 -1.19
C ARG A 28 2.25 8.71 -1.97
N ASN A 29 1.05 9.26 -1.77
CA ASN A 29 0.56 10.38 -2.58
C ASN A 29 1.26 11.70 -2.27
N SER A 30 1.93 11.82 -1.11
CA SER A 30 2.59 13.05 -0.69
C SER A 30 4.11 13.04 -0.89
N ALA A 31 4.75 11.86 -0.87
CA ALA A 31 6.20 11.75 -0.77
C ALA A 31 6.87 10.85 -1.83
N LEU A 32 6.11 10.15 -2.68
CA LEU A 32 6.70 9.33 -3.75
C LEU A 32 6.62 10.02 -5.11
N GLY A 33 7.73 9.99 -5.83
CA GLY A 33 7.84 10.38 -7.24
C GLY A 33 9.03 9.71 -7.91
N ASP A 34 9.37 10.17 -9.10
CA ASP A 34 10.51 9.65 -9.86
C ASP A 34 11.83 9.95 -9.10
N PRO A 35 12.61 8.92 -8.70
CA PRO A 35 13.86 9.08 -7.97
C PRO A 35 14.90 9.97 -8.66
N ASP A 36 14.84 10.10 -9.98
CA ASP A 36 15.73 10.98 -10.73
C ASP A 36 15.40 12.48 -10.51
N PHE A 37 14.20 12.77 -9.98
CA PHE A 37 13.69 14.14 -9.80
C PHE A 37 13.34 14.48 -8.34
N VAL A 38 13.00 13.49 -7.51
CA VAL A 38 12.66 13.68 -6.09
C VAL A 38 13.34 12.66 -5.20
N ASP A 39 13.73 13.08 -4.01
CA ASP A 39 14.29 12.17 -3.00
C ASP A 39 13.15 11.47 -2.26
N ASN A 40 12.99 10.18 -2.54
CA ASN A 40 11.95 9.34 -1.93
C ASN A 40 12.39 8.93 -0.52
N PRO A 41 11.59 9.16 0.54
CA PRO A 41 11.98 8.87 1.92
C PRO A 41 11.88 7.37 2.28
N VAL A 42 12.52 6.50 1.50
CA VAL A 42 12.42 5.03 1.60
C VAL A 42 12.81 4.54 3.00
N GLU A 43 13.89 5.08 3.57
CA GLU A 43 14.36 4.68 4.92
C GLU A 43 13.30 4.95 5.99
N LYS A 44 12.62 6.10 5.91
CA LYS A 44 11.54 6.45 6.85
C LYS A 44 10.32 5.54 6.63
N LEU A 45 9.92 5.30 5.39
CA LEU A 45 8.75 4.48 5.06
C LEU A 45 8.92 3.02 5.50
N LEU A 46 10.17 2.53 5.55
CA LEU A 46 10.50 1.18 6.01
C LEU A 46 10.90 1.11 7.50
N ASP A 47 10.97 2.24 8.21
CA ASP A 47 11.36 2.28 9.61
C ASP A 47 10.28 1.68 10.53
N LYS A 48 10.70 0.78 11.41
CA LYS A 48 9.78 0.07 12.32
C LYS A 48 9.21 0.97 13.41
N ASN A 49 9.93 2.01 13.83
CA ASN A 49 9.43 2.95 14.83
C ASN A 49 8.37 3.86 14.20
N TYR A 50 8.60 4.32 12.98
CA TYR A 50 7.59 5.06 12.22
C TYR A 50 6.31 4.24 12.01
N ALA A 51 6.43 2.96 11.62
CA ALA A 51 5.28 2.06 11.53
C ALA A 51 4.54 1.88 12.88
N LYS A 52 5.28 1.92 14.00
CA LYS A 52 4.68 1.87 15.35
C LYS A 52 3.92 3.16 15.68
N GLU A 53 4.47 4.33 15.34
CA GLU A 53 3.77 5.61 15.50
C GLU A 53 2.47 5.67 14.70
N ILE A 54 2.48 5.17 13.46
CA ILE A 54 1.26 5.04 12.65
C ILE A 54 0.26 4.11 13.36
N ARG A 55 0.73 2.97 13.85
CA ARG A 55 -0.11 2.01 14.57
C ARG A 55 -0.80 2.62 15.80
N GLU A 56 -0.11 3.48 16.54
CA GLU A 56 -0.65 4.18 17.71
C GLU A 56 -1.75 5.19 17.34
N LYS A 57 -1.76 5.70 16.11
CA LYS A 57 -2.80 6.59 15.59
C LYS A 57 -4.06 5.86 15.12
N ILE A 58 -3.98 4.55 14.87
CA ILE A 58 -5.12 3.75 14.42
C ILE A 58 -6.03 3.45 15.61
N ASP A 59 -7.20 4.09 15.63
CA ASP A 59 -8.22 3.89 16.66
C ASP A 59 -8.87 2.50 16.53
N PRO A 60 -8.83 1.65 17.57
CA PRO A 60 -9.42 0.31 17.53
C PRO A 60 -10.96 0.34 17.47
N PHE A 61 -11.63 1.43 17.84
CA PHE A 61 -13.09 1.57 17.88
C PHE A 61 -13.66 2.48 16.79
N ARG A 62 -12.86 3.38 16.21
CA ARG A 62 -13.31 4.32 15.16
C ARG A 62 -12.51 4.18 13.88
N ALA A 63 -13.15 4.41 12.73
CA ALA A 63 -12.44 4.51 11.45
C ALA A 63 -11.88 5.93 11.27
N GLY A 64 -10.67 6.06 10.70
CA GLY A 64 -10.08 7.36 10.37
C GLY A 64 -10.90 8.13 9.31
N VAL A 65 -10.82 9.45 9.35
CA VAL A 65 -11.50 10.33 8.38
C VAL A 65 -10.52 10.66 7.25
N SER A 66 -10.67 10.00 6.08
CA SER A 66 -9.78 10.23 4.92
C SER A 66 -9.76 11.68 4.42
N GLN A 67 -10.86 12.43 4.60
CA GLN A 67 -10.97 13.83 4.15
C GLN A 67 -9.97 14.76 4.86
N GLU A 68 -9.55 14.41 6.07
CA GLU A 68 -8.61 15.20 6.87
C GLU A 68 -7.14 14.91 6.52
N LEU A 69 -6.87 13.90 5.68
CA LEU A 69 -5.53 13.36 5.43
C LEU A 69 -4.88 13.77 4.07
N MET A 70 -5.48 14.69 3.29
CA MET A 70 -4.97 15.28 2.02
C MET A 70 -4.74 14.30 0.83
N PRO A 71 -4.31 14.82 -0.35
CA PRO A 71 -5.07 15.53 -1.38
C PRO A 71 -5.71 14.57 -2.42
N LYS A 72 -6.54 15.10 -3.34
CA LYS A 72 -7.12 14.30 -4.45
C LYS A 72 -6.01 13.74 -5.34
N GLY A 73 -5.78 12.44 -5.29
CA GLY A 73 -4.97 11.74 -6.29
C GLY A 73 -5.63 11.80 -7.67
N PHE A 74 -4.81 11.73 -8.72
CA PHE A 74 -5.29 11.51 -10.07
C PHE A 74 -5.78 10.06 -10.20
N GLY A 75 -6.84 9.81 -10.98
CA GLY A 75 -7.32 8.46 -11.22
C GLY A 75 -6.26 7.66 -11.98
N GLU A 76 -5.89 6.51 -11.44
CA GLU A 76 -5.02 5.54 -12.12
C GLU A 76 -5.89 4.52 -12.86
N SER A 77 -5.40 4.05 -14.01
CA SER A 77 -6.09 3.01 -14.77
C SER A 77 -6.04 1.66 -14.04
N GLN A 78 -7.06 0.82 -14.26
CA GLN A 78 -7.13 -0.53 -13.67
C GLN A 78 -6.53 -1.62 -14.57
N GLU A 79 -6.19 -1.31 -15.83
CA GLU A 79 -5.73 -2.31 -16.78
C GLU A 79 -4.22 -2.61 -16.61
N THR A 80 -3.90 -3.81 -16.12
CA THR A 80 -2.53 -4.31 -16.01
C THR A 80 -2.55 -5.83 -16.16
N THR A 81 -1.54 -6.40 -16.83
CA THR A 81 -1.32 -7.84 -16.88
C THR A 81 -0.16 -8.21 -15.95
N HIS A 82 -0.38 -9.19 -15.08
CA HIS A 82 0.65 -9.74 -14.21
C HIS A 82 0.80 -11.25 -14.45
N TYR A 83 2.04 -11.74 -14.55
CA TYR A 83 2.33 -13.16 -14.59
C TYR A 83 3.58 -13.49 -13.78
N SER A 84 3.62 -14.73 -13.26
CA SER A 84 4.72 -15.25 -12.46
C SER A 84 5.19 -16.58 -13.05
N ILE A 85 6.50 -16.80 -13.08
CA ILE A 85 7.14 -18.00 -13.61
C ILE A 85 8.09 -18.54 -12.55
N VAL A 86 8.04 -19.85 -12.30
CA VAL A 86 9.02 -20.58 -11.48
C VAL A 86 9.48 -21.79 -12.30
N ASP A 87 10.79 -22.01 -12.39
CA ASP A 87 11.35 -23.16 -13.10
C ASP A 87 11.94 -24.22 -12.14
N ASN A 88 12.38 -25.34 -12.72
CA ASN A 88 12.92 -26.48 -11.96
C ASN A 88 14.31 -26.21 -11.38
N ASP A 89 15.03 -25.21 -11.90
CA ASP A 89 16.33 -24.79 -11.38
C ASP A 89 16.18 -23.83 -10.18
N GLY A 90 14.94 -23.47 -9.84
CA GLY A 90 14.61 -22.61 -8.72
C GLY A 90 14.60 -21.12 -9.05
N ASN A 91 14.66 -20.75 -10.34
CA ASN A 91 14.50 -19.36 -10.75
C ASN A 91 13.04 -18.94 -10.59
N ALA A 92 12.83 -17.71 -10.13
CA ALA A 92 11.51 -17.11 -9.99
C ALA A 92 11.50 -15.72 -10.61
N VAL A 93 10.50 -15.46 -11.46
CA VAL A 93 10.32 -14.17 -12.15
C VAL A 93 8.87 -13.71 -11.99
N ALA A 94 8.68 -12.47 -11.58
CA ALA A 94 7.38 -11.81 -11.51
C ALA A 94 7.38 -10.59 -12.45
N VAL A 95 6.47 -10.57 -13.42
CA VAL A 95 6.37 -9.50 -14.41
C VAL A 95 5.00 -8.84 -14.32
N THR A 96 5.00 -7.52 -14.17
CA THR A 96 3.82 -6.67 -14.25
C THR A 96 3.98 -5.75 -15.46
N TYR A 97 3.06 -5.80 -16.42
CA TYR A 97 3.08 -5.01 -17.64
C TYR A 97 1.75 -4.27 -17.83
N THR A 98 1.80 -2.99 -18.16
CA THR A 98 0.63 -2.13 -18.34
C THR A 98 0.81 -1.21 -19.54
N LEU A 99 -0.29 -0.90 -20.22
CA LEU A 99 -0.39 0.17 -21.22
C LEU A 99 -0.99 1.45 -20.63
N ASN A 100 -1.12 1.53 -19.30
CA ASN A 100 -2.01 2.44 -18.59
C ASN A 100 -3.47 2.08 -18.85
N GLY A 101 -4.09 2.58 -19.92
CA GLY A 101 -5.48 2.29 -20.29
C GLY A 101 -5.67 1.03 -21.15
N ALA A 102 -6.93 0.64 -21.38
CA ALA A 102 -7.29 -0.33 -22.41
C ALA A 102 -6.84 0.17 -23.79
N PHE A 103 -5.86 -0.51 -24.39
CA PHE A 103 -5.19 -0.15 -25.66
C PHE A 103 -4.34 1.13 -25.65
N GLY A 104 -4.06 1.73 -24.48
CA GLY A 104 -3.24 2.94 -24.33
C GLY A 104 -4.04 4.18 -23.97
#